data_AF-A0A922JIX1-F1
#
_entry.id   AF-A0A922JIX1-F1
#
_cell.length_a   1.000
_cell.length_b   1.000
_cell.length_c   1.000
_cell.angle_alpha   90.00
_cell.angle_beta   90.00
_cell.angle_gamma   90.00
#
_symmetry.space_group_name_H-M   'P 1'
#
loop_
_entity.id
_entity.type
_entity.pdbx_description
1 polymer ?
#
loop_
_entity_poly.entity_id
_entity_poly.type
_entity_poly.pdbx_seq_one_letter_code
_entity_poly.pdbx_strand_id
1 'polypeptide(L)'
;MPPIFDHQKDWIIDIGASDHMSHCRSLFLDLREPPMAWQVRLPTGETIAVEGVGSIPLSKTLTLSNVLFVPTFHYNLLSIPQITSHLSCVVTFSSSNVFFRTIN
;
A
#
# COMPACT_ATOMS: atom_id res chain seq x y z
N MET A 1 17.63 19.63 -6.45
CA MET A 1 16.88 18.60 -7.20
C MET A 1 15.84 18.02 -6.27
N PRO A 2 14.58 17.84 -6.69
CA PRO A 2 13.64 17.04 -5.92
C PRO A 2 14.19 15.61 -5.78
N PRO A 3 13.89 14.90 -4.67
CA PRO A 3 14.25 13.50 -4.56
C PRO A 3 13.63 12.71 -5.72
N ILE A 4 14.44 11.85 -6.34
CA ILE A 4 13.97 10.93 -7.37
C ILE A 4 13.08 9.90 -6.67
N PHE A 5 11.84 9.76 -7.17
CA PHE A 5 10.92 8.73 -6.67
C PHE A 5 11.47 7.36 -7.04
N ASP A 6 11.81 6.57 -6.03
CA ASP A 6 12.29 5.21 -6.19
C ASP A 6 11.09 4.26 -6.14
N HIS A 7 10.62 3.87 -7.32
CA HIS A 7 9.47 2.98 -7.50
C HIS A 7 9.59 1.64 -6.75
N GLN A 8 10.79 1.22 -6.34
CA GLN A 8 10.97 -0.04 -5.62
C GLN A 8 10.77 0.07 -4.12
N LYS A 9 10.71 1.27 -3.54
CA LYS A 9 10.59 1.46 -2.09
C LYS A 9 9.65 2.59 -1.67
N ASP A 10 9.44 3.58 -2.53
CA ASP A 10 8.62 4.75 -2.22
C ASP A 10 7.14 4.41 -2.37
N TRP A 11 6.32 5.07 -1.54
CA TRP A 11 4.88 4.83 -1.44
C TRP A 11 4.10 6.09 -1.80
N ILE A 12 3.07 5.91 -2.61
CA ILE A 12 2.05 6.92 -2.84
C ILE A 12 0.96 6.72 -1.79
N ILE A 13 0.65 7.78 -1.04
CA ILE A 13 -0.47 7.78 -0.10
C ILE A 13 -1.74 8.09 -0.90
N ASP A 14 -2.65 7.14 -0.96
CA ASP A 14 -3.79 7.19 -1.87
C ASP A 14 -5.12 7.02 -1.12
N ILE A 15 -5.99 8.04 -1.24
CA ILE A 15 -7.35 8.01 -0.68
C ILE A 15 -8.31 7.18 -1.56
N GLY A 16 -8.01 7.03 -2.85
CA GLY A 16 -8.80 6.25 -3.80
C GLY A 16 -8.47 4.76 -3.81
N ALA A 17 -7.36 4.36 -3.19
CA ALA A 17 -6.99 2.96 -3.04
C ALA A 17 -7.77 2.30 -1.89
N SER A 18 -8.46 1.20 -2.18
CA SER A 18 -9.13 0.37 -1.17
C SER A 18 -8.15 -0.47 -0.35
N ASP A 19 -7.04 -0.88 -0.96
CA ASP A 19 -6.07 -1.82 -0.40
C ASP A 19 -4.65 -1.31 -0.55
N HIS A 20 -3.76 -1.70 0.36
CA HIS A 20 -2.33 -1.57 0.17
C HIS A 20 -1.88 -2.43 -1.01
N MET A 21 -1.11 -1.87 -1.93
CA MET A 21 -0.63 -2.58 -3.12
C MET A 21 0.86 -2.35 -3.33
N SER A 22 1.58 -3.37 -3.77
CA SER A 22 2.99 -3.24 -4.17
C SER A 22 3.30 -4.18 -5.34
N HIS A 23 4.12 -3.70 -6.27
CA HIS A 23 4.69 -4.51 -7.35
C HIS A 23 6.05 -5.13 -6.97
N CYS A 24 6.64 -4.67 -5.87
CA CYS A 24 8.02 -4.96 -5.52
C CYS A 24 8.11 -6.15 -4.56
N ARG A 25 8.37 -7.36 -5.10
CA ARG A 25 8.40 -8.61 -4.32
C ARG A 25 9.39 -8.60 -3.15
N SER A 26 10.50 -7.88 -3.28
CA SER A 26 11.57 -7.82 -2.28
C SER A 26 11.20 -7.04 -1.03
N LEU A 27 10.13 -6.22 -1.07
CA LEU A 27 9.63 -5.51 0.12
C LEU A 27 8.86 -6.44 1.08
N PHE A 28 8.37 -7.57 0.59
CA PHE A 28 7.52 -8.48 1.36
C PHE A 28 8.35 -9.38 2.29
N LEU A 29 8.00 -9.40 3.59
CA LEU A 29 8.54 -10.35 4.56
C LEU A 29 8.00 -11.75 4.34
N ASP A 30 6.73 -11.81 3.99
CA ASP A 30 5.99 -13.02 3.67
C ASP A 30 5.15 -12.76 2.43
N LEU A 31 4.87 -13.81 1.68
CA LEU A 31 3.90 -13.77 0.60
C LEU A 31 3.21 -15.12 0.54
N ARG A 32 1.89 -15.11 0.60
CA ARG A 32 1.04 -16.28 0.43
C ARG A 32 0.16 -16.10 -0.80
N GLU A 33 -0.27 -17.21 -1.37
CA GLU A 33 -1.24 -17.19 -2.45
C GLU A 33 -2.56 -16.53 -1.98
N PRO A 34 -3.24 -15.80 -2.86
CA PRO A 34 -4.57 -15.27 -2.56
C PRO A 34 -5.55 -16.43 -2.30
N PRO A 35 -6.53 -16.27 -1.39
CA PRO A 35 -7.47 -17.33 -1.02
C PRO A 35 -8.43 -17.76 -2.16
N MET A 36 -8.57 -16.93 -3.19
CA MET A 36 -9.34 -17.18 -4.40
C MET A 36 -8.74 -16.36 -5.55
N ALA A 37 -9.29 -16.46 -6.76
CA ALA A 37 -8.92 -15.61 -7.90
C ALA A 37 -9.26 -14.14 -7.62
N TRP A 38 -8.41 -13.47 -6.84
CA TRP A 38 -8.59 -12.10 -6.42
C TRP A 38 -8.07 -11.17 -7.50
N GLN A 39 -8.88 -10.16 -7.83
CA GLN A 39 -8.52 -9.12 -8.76
C GLN A 39 -8.79 -7.73 -8.18
N VAL A 40 -8.02 -6.74 -8.62
CA VAL A 40 -8.21 -5.32 -8.32
C VAL A 40 -8.73 -4.61 -9.56
N ARG A 41 -9.72 -3.72 -9.37
CA ARG A 41 -10.26 -2.88 -10.46
C ARG A 41 -9.60 -1.51 -10.42
N LEU A 42 -9.04 -1.12 -11.56
CA LEU A 42 -8.37 0.16 -11.72
C LEU A 42 -9.35 1.28 -12.05
N PRO A 43 -8.96 2.55 -11.84
CA PRO A 43 -9.73 3.71 -12.31
C PRO A 43 -9.96 3.71 -13.82
N THR A 44 -9.11 3.04 -14.59
CA THR A 44 -9.25 2.87 -16.05
C THR A 44 -10.37 1.91 -16.44
N GLY A 45 -10.96 1.19 -15.48
CA GLY A 45 -11.91 0.10 -15.71
C GLY A 45 -11.25 -1.26 -15.96
N GLU A 46 -9.92 -1.29 -16.16
CA GLU A 46 -9.16 -2.53 -16.25
C GLU A 46 -9.20 -3.30 -14.92
N THR A 47 -9.11 -4.62 -15.02
CA THR A 47 -9.04 -5.51 -13.86
C THR A 47 -7.74 -6.30 -13.92
N ILE A 48 -6.97 -6.28 -12.84
CA ILE A 48 -5.65 -6.91 -12.74
C ILE A 48 -5.69 -8.01 -11.68
N ALA A 49 -5.07 -9.15 -11.98
CA ALA A 49 -4.93 -10.25 -11.03
C ALA A 49 -3.97 -9.90 -9.90
N VAL A 50 -4.35 -10.28 -8.68
CA VAL A 50 -3.46 -10.26 -7.51
C VAL A 50 -2.71 -11.58 -7.50
N GLU A 51 -1.38 -11.53 -7.39
CA GLU A 51 -0.53 -12.73 -7.40
C GLU A 51 -0.15 -13.19 -5.99
N GLY A 52 -0.35 -12.35 -4.98
CA GLY A 52 -0.10 -12.73 -3.60
C GLY A 52 -0.63 -11.73 -2.59
N VAL A 53 -0.65 -12.14 -1.33
CA VAL A 53 -0.98 -11.29 -0.19
C VAL A 53 0.09 -11.48 0.87
N GLY A 54 0.55 -10.40 1.49
CA GLY A 54 1.58 -10.52 2.52
C GLY A 54 1.78 -9.26 3.35
N SER A 55 2.93 -9.19 3.99
CA SER A 55 3.29 -8.13 4.93
C SER A 55 4.53 -7.35 4.48
N ILE A 56 4.51 -6.02 4.62
CA ILE A 56 5.64 -5.13 4.27
C ILE A 56 5.97 -4.18 5.44
N PRO A 57 7.23 -4.11 5.91
CA PRO A 57 7.66 -3.13 6.90
C PRO A 57 7.80 -1.76 6.24
N LEU A 58 7.01 -0.78 6.68
CA LEU A 58 7.19 0.63 6.30
C LEU A 58 8.25 1.32 7.14
N SER A 59 8.39 0.89 8.39
CA SER A 59 9.38 1.43 9.32
C SER A 59 9.79 0.35 10.32
N LYS A 60 10.71 0.69 11.23
CA LYS A 60 11.12 -0.22 12.32
C LYS A 60 9.97 -0.60 13.26
N THR A 61 8.88 0.17 13.28
CA THR A 61 7.77 0.01 14.24
C THR A 61 6.43 -0.21 13.56
N LEU A 62 6.35 -0.09 12.23
CA LEU A 62 5.11 -0.22 11.48
C LEU A 62 5.28 -1.22 10.33
N THR A 63 4.47 -2.27 10.36
CA THR A 63 4.33 -3.25 9.28
C THR A 63 2.91 -3.19 8.74
N LEU A 64 2.79 -3.06 7.43
CA LEU A 64 1.53 -3.23 6.72
C LEU A 64 1.25 -4.72 6.62
N SER A 65 0.05 -5.11 7.02
CA SER A 65 -0.51 -6.45 6.77
C SER A 65 -1.49 -6.41 5.60
N ASN A 66 -1.73 -7.55 4.96
CA ASN A 66 -2.68 -7.70 3.86
C ASN A 66 -2.36 -6.81 2.64
N VAL A 67 -1.07 -6.60 2.37
CA VAL A 67 -0.63 -5.92 1.15
C VAL A 67 -0.82 -6.85 -0.03
N LEU A 68 -1.48 -6.36 -1.09
CA LEU A 68 -1.67 -7.09 -2.33
C LEU A 68 -0.41 -6.97 -3.20
N PHE A 69 0.12 -8.11 -3.63
CA PHE A 69 1.20 -8.18 -4.58
C PHE A 69 0.65 -8.18 -6.00
N VAL A 70 0.98 -7.14 -6.75
CA VAL A 70 0.51 -6.91 -8.13
C VAL A 70 1.72 -6.54 -9.00
N PRO A 71 2.40 -7.51 -9.63
CA PRO A 71 3.67 -7.27 -10.35
C PRO A 71 3.55 -6.32 -11.54
N THR A 72 2.37 -6.24 -12.14
CA THR A 72 2.08 -5.39 -13.29
C THR A 72 1.82 -3.93 -12.91
N PHE A 73 1.82 -3.59 -11.62
CA PHE A 73 1.72 -2.22 -11.14
C PHE A 73 3.05 -1.47 -11.20
N HIS A 74 2.99 -0.14 -11.23
CA HIS A 74 4.18 0.71 -11.32
C HIS A 74 4.54 1.43 -10.01
N TYR A 75 3.65 1.39 -9.02
CA TYR A 75 3.76 2.15 -7.78
C TYR A 75 3.32 1.31 -6.58
N ASN A 76 3.93 1.56 -5.42
CA ASN A 76 3.43 1.07 -4.15
C ASN A 76 2.37 2.05 -3.64
N LEU A 77 1.19 1.56 -3.28
CA LEU A 77 0.06 2.37 -2.84
C LEU A 77 -0.25 2.09 -1.38
N LEU A 78 -0.25 3.15 -0.57
CA LEU A 78 -0.73 3.12 0.81
C LEU A 78 -2.18 3.60 0.82
N SER A 79 -3.13 2.66 0.84
CA SER A 79 -4.55 2.94 1.10
C SER A 79 -4.77 3.69 2.42
N ILE A 80 -5.32 4.90 2.34
CA ILE A 80 -5.75 5.66 3.53
C ILE A 80 -6.88 4.95 4.28
N PRO A 81 -7.96 4.48 3.64
CA PRO A 81 -9.01 3.74 4.35
C PRO A 81 -8.48 2.53 5.13
N GLN A 82 -7.56 1.76 4.54
CA GLN A 82 -7.01 0.57 5.19
C GLN A 82 -6.09 0.92 6.35
N ILE A 83 -5.16 1.87 6.20
CA ILE A 83 -4.22 2.23 7.28
C ILE A 83 -4.92 2.91 8.44
N THR A 84 -5.93 3.74 8.18
CA THR A 84 -6.69 4.43 9.23
C THR A 84 -7.51 3.47 10.07
N SER A 85 -8.12 2.47 9.43
CA SER A 85 -8.80 1.37 10.10
C SER A 85 -7.82 0.53 10.92
N HIS A 86 -6.69 0.12 10.33
CA HIS A 86 -5.69 -0.71 11.00
C HIS A 86 -5.08 -0.02 12.24
N LEU A 87 -4.73 1.26 12.13
CA LEU A 87 -4.08 1.99 13.23
C LEU A 87 -5.04 2.72 14.17
N SER A 88 -6.36 2.67 13.90
CA SER A 88 -7.36 3.52 14.56
C SER A 88 -6.89 4.98 14.64
N CYS A 89 -6.58 5.56 13.49
CA CYS A 89 -5.86 6.84 13.40
C CYS A 89 -6.55 7.87 12.51
N VAL A 90 -6.26 9.15 12.76
CA VAL A 90 -6.57 10.27 11.88
C VAL A 90 -5.36 10.57 11.00
N VAL A 91 -5.61 10.85 9.71
CA VAL A 91 -4.61 11.40 8.78
C VAL A 91 -4.78 12.91 8.68
N THR A 92 -3.68 13.65 8.78
CA THR A 92 -3.66 15.10 8.58
C THR A 92 -2.63 15.45 7.50
N PHE A 93 -3.06 16.22 6.50
CA PHE A 93 -2.22 16.70 5.42
C PHE A 93 -1.77 18.14 5.70
N SER A 94 -0.50 18.42 5.46
CA SER A 94 0.02 19.78 5.34
C SER A 94 0.57 20.00 3.93
N SER A 95 1.07 21.21 3.65
CA SER A 95 1.68 21.52 2.34
C SER A 95 2.93 20.68 2.02
N SER A 96 3.52 20.00 3.00
CA SER A 96 4.78 19.29 2.85
C SER A 96 4.83 17.92 3.52
N ASN A 97 3.84 17.58 4.35
CA ASN A 97 3.89 16.37 5.17
C ASN A 97 2.51 15.72 5.30
N VAL A 98 2.53 14.44 5.67
CA VAL A 98 1.35 13.67 6.07
C VAL A 98 1.61 13.10 7.46
N PHE A 99 0.66 13.30 8.36
CA PHE A 99 0.74 12.84 9.75
C PHE A 99 -0.34 11.81 10.03
N PHE A 100 0.04 10.69 10.61
CA PHE A 100 -0.86 9.66 11.13
C PHE A 100 -0.85 9.74 12.66
N ARG A 101 -2.00 9.91 13.28
CA ARG A 101 -2.13 10.07 14.74
C ARG A 101 -3.22 9.14 15.26
N THR A 102 -2.84 8.19 16.09
CA THR A 102 -3.76 7.28 16.77
C THR A 102 -4.78 8.06 17.59
N ILE A 103 -6.02 7.58 17.56
CA ILE A 103 -7.11 8.09 18.38
C ILE A 103 -7.07 7.26 19.67
N ASN A 104 -6.50 7.85 20.72
CA ASN A 104 -6.54 7.31 22.07
C ASN A 104 -7.85 7.72 22.75
#